data_AF-A0A226EGV6-F1
#
_entry.id   AF-A0A226EGV6-F1
#
_cell.length_a   1.000
_cell.length_b   1.000
_cell.length_c   1.000
_cell.angle_alpha   90.00
_cell.angle_beta   90.00
_cell.angle_gamma   90.00
#
_symmetry.space_group_name_H-M   'P 1'
#
loop_
_entity.id
_entity.type
_entity.pdbx_description
1 polymer ?
#
loop_
_entity_poly.entity_id
_entity_poly.type
_entity_poly.pdbx_seq_one_letter_code
_entity_poly.pdbx_strand_id
1 'polypeptide(L)'
;MIIDNRSNVFTNPTKSMQQLTNDSHLAPSSEAVMNMEGCWGDEPTGKRYLPAEFCMESSLHGLRFIGQPKRHVVERIFWIISFTVGVAVSILFITQIWGKYQKTPVITVFQPTELAIDLIPFPAVTVCNTNNVIKSKADAFVERVQLDPTNQEASQDLYLLDHICQTSTTFSETFNFSLEYGSIKSEIREPLLDFGKNQTTNNSSAAGRKITDLLQDVAQKCSAMILLCMWHDEVYNCSELFDEVETDFGYCWSGKSGIMLKYLHG
;
A
#
# COMPACT_ATOMS: atom_id res chain seq x y z
N MET A 1 14.57 47.06 10.31
CA MET A 1 15.30 47.51 9.10
C MET A 1 16.72 47.87 9.51
N ILE A 2 17.62 46.89 9.51
CA ILE A 2 19.07 47.05 9.34
C ILE A 2 19.46 45.86 8.45
N ILE A 3 20.08 46.16 7.32
CA ILE A 3 20.51 45.23 6.28
C ILE A 3 21.94 44.82 6.61
N ASP A 4 22.24 43.53 6.62
CA ASP A 4 23.57 43.06 6.25
C ASP A 4 23.45 41.86 5.31
N ASN A 5 24.34 41.86 4.33
CA ASN A 5 24.26 41.24 3.03
C ASN A 5 25.42 40.26 2.90
N ARG A 6 25.16 38.95 2.89
CA ARG A 6 26.11 37.98 2.31
C ARG A 6 25.42 36.69 1.84
N SER A 7 25.11 36.71 0.54
CA SER A 7 25.32 35.64 -0.44
C SER A 7 25.06 34.18 -0.02
N ASN A 8 24.00 33.64 -0.60
CA ASN A 8 23.73 32.22 -0.82
C ASN A 8 24.94 31.47 -1.38
N VAL A 9 25.31 30.35 -0.74
CA VAL A 9 25.89 29.19 -1.43
C VAL A 9 25.29 27.93 -0.80
N PHE A 10 24.34 27.32 -1.50
CA PHE A 10 23.94 25.93 -1.31
C PHE A 10 25.14 25.04 -1.64
N THR A 11 25.63 24.25 -0.68
CA THR A 11 26.59 23.16 -0.94
C THR A 11 25.96 21.80 -0.63
N ASN A 12 26.08 20.94 -1.64
CA ASN A 12 25.61 19.55 -1.69
C ASN A 12 26.13 18.70 -0.50
N PRO A 13 25.33 17.77 0.08
CA PRO A 13 25.74 16.97 1.24
C PRO A 13 26.77 15.87 0.93
N THR A 14 27.14 15.68 -0.34
CA THR A 14 28.00 14.57 -0.78
C THR A 14 29.50 14.82 -0.64
N LYS A 15 29.93 16.05 -0.33
CA LYS A 15 31.37 16.38 -0.18
C LYS A 15 31.94 16.17 1.22
N SER A 16 31.11 16.10 2.27
CA SER A 16 31.61 15.88 3.64
C SER A 16 32.00 14.42 3.92
N MET A 17 31.54 13.46 3.11
CA MET A 17 31.83 12.03 3.30
C MET A 17 33.20 11.61 2.73
N GLN A 18 33.70 12.29 1.69
CA GLN A 18 34.97 11.94 1.03
C GLN A 18 36.21 12.54 1.74
N GLN A 19 36.03 13.56 2.57
CA GLN A 19 37.14 14.16 3.32
C GLN A 19 37.51 13.34 4.56
N LEU A 20 36.58 12.51 5.07
CA LEU A 20 36.81 11.64 6.22
C LEU A 20 37.52 10.32 5.87
N THR A 21 37.64 9.96 4.59
CA THR A 21 38.29 8.71 4.15
C THR A 21 39.78 8.85 3.81
N ASN A 22 40.34 10.07 3.73
CA ASN A 22 41.72 10.29 3.29
C ASN A 22 42.75 10.51 4.42
N ASP A 23 42.30 10.61 5.68
CA ASP A 23 43.20 10.69 6.85
C ASP A 23 43.41 9.32 7.54
N SER A 24 43.17 8.22 6.83
CA SER A 24 43.27 6.86 7.36
C SER A 24 44.69 6.25 7.33
N HIS A 25 45.75 7.05 7.14
CA HIS A 25 47.13 6.55 7.04
C HIS A 25 48.07 6.92 8.20
N LEU A 26 47.54 7.35 9.34
CA LEU A 26 48.26 7.35 10.64
C LEU A 26 47.30 7.02 11.79
N ALA A 27 46.67 5.84 11.73
CA ALA A 27 46.07 5.23 12.92
C ALA A 27 47.10 4.27 13.53
N PRO A 28 47.70 4.54 14.69
CA PRO A 28 48.28 3.46 15.46
C PRO A 28 47.12 2.59 15.94
N SER A 29 47.18 1.32 15.53
CA SER A 29 46.62 0.13 16.17
C SER A 29 45.55 0.34 17.24
N SER A 30 44.37 -0.18 16.92
CA SER A 30 43.45 -0.85 17.82
C SER A 30 44.09 -1.31 19.15
N GLU A 31 44.03 -0.45 20.17
CA GLU A 31 44.08 -0.74 21.61
C GLU A 31 44.37 0.58 22.35
N ALA A 32 43.46 1.55 22.22
CA ALA A 32 43.37 2.65 23.16
C ALA A 32 42.12 2.47 24.01
N VAL A 33 42.03 1.32 24.70
CA VAL A 33 41.42 1.39 26.04
C VAL A 33 42.28 2.42 26.75
N MET A 34 41.75 3.63 27.02
CA MET A 34 42.44 4.59 27.87
C MET A 34 42.88 3.83 29.11
N ASN A 35 44.18 3.54 29.20
CA ASN A 35 44.70 2.89 30.38
C ASN A 35 44.51 3.92 31.48
N MET A 36 43.49 3.71 32.32
CA MET A 36 43.14 4.65 33.38
C MET A 36 44.32 4.84 34.34
N GLU A 37 45.20 3.84 34.44
CA GLU A 37 46.51 3.91 35.10
C GLU A 37 47.36 5.10 34.63
N GLY A 38 47.16 5.56 33.40
CA GLY A 38 47.80 6.73 32.83
C GLY A 38 47.12 8.05 33.17
N CYS A 39 45.96 8.12 33.84
CA CYS A 39 45.38 9.40 34.31
C CYS A 39 45.90 9.81 35.70
N TRP A 40 46.66 8.95 36.39
CA TRP A 40 47.19 9.26 37.72
C TRP A 40 48.61 8.71 37.93
N GLY A 41 49.51 9.58 38.40
CA GLY A 41 50.92 9.26 38.64
C GLY A 41 51.67 10.53 39.02
N ASP A 42 52.52 10.46 40.04
CA ASP A 42 53.41 11.53 40.46
C ASP A 42 54.85 11.07 40.19
N GLU A 43 55.63 11.81 39.38
CA GLU A 43 57.09 11.63 39.25
C GLU A 43 57.80 13.00 39.38
N PRO A 44 59.02 13.11 39.97
CA PRO A 44 59.48 14.31 40.68
C PRO A 44 60.06 15.42 39.79
N THR A 45 59.85 15.39 38.48
CA THR A 45 60.50 16.31 37.52
C THR A 45 59.51 17.19 36.76
N GLY A 46 58.61 17.86 37.47
CA GLY A 46 58.00 19.14 37.04
C GLY A 46 57.27 19.21 35.69
N LYS A 47 57.08 18.11 34.96
CA LYS A 47 56.38 18.03 33.68
C LYS A 47 55.18 17.10 33.81
N ARG A 48 53.98 17.63 33.54
CA ARG A 48 52.74 16.83 33.47
C ARG A 48 52.75 15.97 32.20
N TYR A 49 52.35 14.70 32.30
CA TYR A 49 52.22 13.80 31.16
C TYR A 49 50.93 14.12 30.38
N LEU A 50 50.98 13.95 29.05
CA LEU A 50 49.86 14.20 28.12
C LEU A 50 48.53 13.55 28.56
N PRO A 51 48.51 12.29 29.04
CA PRO A 51 47.28 11.70 29.56
C PRO A 51 46.70 12.41 30.81
N ALA A 52 47.48 12.95 31.74
CA ALA A 52 46.96 13.67 32.93
C ALA A 52 46.32 14.96 32.52
N GLU A 53 47.01 15.66 31.63
CA GLU A 53 46.57 16.93 31.08
C GLU A 53 45.26 16.73 30.31
N PHE A 54 45.17 15.66 29.51
CA PHE A 54 43.91 15.26 28.89
C PHE A 54 42.81 14.96 29.92
N CYS A 55 43.07 14.16 30.96
CA CYS A 55 42.05 13.81 31.95
C CYS A 55 41.59 15.04 32.76
N MET A 56 42.46 16.03 32.97
CA MET A 56 42.16 17.28 33.70
C MET A 56 41.42 18.33 32.86
N GLU A 57 41.77 18.44 31.58
CA GLU A 57 41.22 19.43 30.63
C GLU A 57 40.02 18.89 29.82
N SER A 58 39.70 17.60 29.93
CA SER A 58 38.54 17.03 29.24
C SER A 58 37.21 17.56 29.78
N SER A 59 36.25 17.76 28.88
CA SER A 59 34.84 18.05 29.22
C SER A 59 34.07 16.81 29.70
N LEU A 60 34.70 15.62 29.67
CA LEU A 60 34.14 14.39 30.22
C LEU A 60 34.07 14.49 31.74
N HIS A 61 32.85 14.61 32.26
CA HIS A 61 32.60 14.97 33.66
C HIS A 61 33.24 14.00 34.67
N GLY A 62 33.35 12.72 34.36
CA GLY A 62 33.98 11.73 35.25
C GLY A 62 35.50 11.74 35.22
N LEU A 63 36.12 12.11 34.09
CA LEU A 63 37.55 11.93 33.84
C LEU A 63 38.42 12.92 34.63
N ARG A 64 37.89 14.14 34.84
CA ARG A 64 38.51 15.18 35.68
C ARG A 64 38.70 14.75 37.13
N PHE A 65 37.75 14.00 37.69
CA PHE A 65 37.84 13.53 39.08
C PHE A 65 38.83 12.38 39.26
N ILE A 66 39.09 11.62 38.18
CA ILE A 66 40.08 10.55 38.13
C ILE A 66 41.50 11.13 38.07
N GLY A 67 41.70 12.22 37.31
CA GLY A 67 43.01 12.87 37.10
C GLY A 67 43.47 13.86 38.18
N GLN A 68 42.64 14.19 39.18
CA GLN A 68 42.99 15.17 40.21
C GLN A 68 44.18 14.71 41.09
N PRO A 69 45.24 15.53 41.26
CA PRO A 69 46.35 15.21 42.15
C PRO A 69 45.88 15.26 43.62
N LYS A 70 46.46 14.41 44.48
CA LYS A 70 46.17 14.29 45.93
C LYS A 70 44.80 13.72 46.34
N ARG A 71 44.06 13.08 45.43
CA ARG A 71 42.79 12.40 45.76
C ARG A 71 43.00 10.97 46.29
N HIS A 72 42.24 10.58 47.31
CA HIS A 72 42.28 9.23 47.89
C HIS A 72 41.93 8.15 46.86
N VAL A 73 42.62 7.01 46.95
CA VAL A 73 42.48 5.88 46.00
C VAL A 73 41.04 5.34 45.96
N VAL A 74 40.35 5.26 47.10
CA VAL A 74 38.94 4.80 47.17
C VAL A 74 38.01 5.69 46.36
N GLU A 75 38.19 7.01 46.45
CA GLU A 75 37.39 7.95 45.65
C GLU A 75 37.71 7.85 44.16
N ARG A 76 38.97 7.59 43.79
CA ARG A 76 39.34 7.35 42.39
C ARG A 76 38.65 6.11 41.85
N ILE A 77 38.63 5.01 42.60
CA ILE A 77 37.92 3.78 42.22
C ILE A 77 36.42 4.06 42.01
N PHE A 78 35.81 4.83 42.91
CA PHE A 78 34.41 5.23 42.75
C PHE A 78 34.16 5.99 41.43
N TRP A 79 34.99 6.99 41.11
CA TRP A 79 34.84 7.78 39.89
C TRP A 79 35.12 6.98 38.62
N ILE A 80 36.07 6.04 38.67
CA ILE A 80 36.33 5.07 37.59
C ILE A 80 35.09 4.22 37.32
N ILE A 81 34.52 3.61 38.37
CA ILE A 81 33.32 2.78 38.23
C ILE A 81 32.16 3.62 37.68
N SER A 82 31.93 4.80 38.24
CA SER A 82 30.86 5.69 37.79
C SER A 82 31.00 6.10 36.32
N PHE A 83 32.24 6.37 35.86
CA PHE A 83 32.51 6.72 34.47
C PHE A 83 32.28 5.53 33.54
N THR A 84 32.78 4.34 33.92
CA THR A 84 32.58 3.10 33.14
C THR A 84 31.10 2.74 33.01
N VAL A 85 30.32 2.86 34.09
CA VAL A 85 28.86 2.62 34.06
C VAL A 85 28.17 3.63 33.13
N GLY A 86 28.55 4.90 33.19
CA GLY A 86 28.00 5.94 32.30
C GLY A 86 28.25 5.66 30.82
N VAL A 87 29.46 5.22 30.48
CA VAL A 87 29.82 4.81 29.10
C VAL A 87 29.02 3.59 28.66
N ALA A 88 28.91 2.56 29.51
CA ALA A 88 28.15 1.36 29.20
C ALA A 88 26.66 1.65 28.93
N VAL A 89 26.01 2.45 29.79
CA VAL A 89 24.60 2.86 29.60
C VAL A 89 24.43 3.67 28.32
N SER A 90 25.37 4.57 28.02
CA SER A 90 25.34 5.37 26.79
C SER A 90 25.40 4.49 25.54
N ILE A 91 26.28 3.49 25.51
CA ILE A 91 26.36 2.51 24.41
C ILE A 91 25.06 1.72 24.27
N LEU A 92 24.48 1.26 25.38
CA LEU A 92 23.19 0.55 25.36
C LEU A 92 22.09 1.42 24.74
N PHE A 93 21.97 2.68 25.13
CA PHE A 93 20.96 3.59 24.54
C PHE A 93 21.21 3.89 23.07
N ILE A 94 22.46 4.12 22.66
CA ILE A 94 22.80 4.34 21.25
C ILE A 94 22.39 3.13 20.42
N THR A 95 22.68 1.90 20.87
CA THR A 95 22.29 0.69 20.13
C THR A 95 20.77 0.51 20.03
N GLN A 96 20.02 0.83 21.09
CA GLN A 96 18.56 0.80 21.09
C GLN A 96 17.95 1.82 20.14
N ILE A 97 18.43 3.08 20.20
CA ILE A 97 17.97 4.16 19.33
C ILE A 97 18.32 3.84 17.88
N TRP A 98 19.54 3.35 17.61
CA TRP A 98 19.96 2.94 16.28
C TRP A 98 19.11 1.79 15.74
N GLY A 99 18.81 0.79 16.57
CA GLY A 99 17.92 -0.31 16.21
C GLY A 99 16.51 0.15 15.88
N LYS A 100 15.98 1.14 16.60
CA LYS A 100 14.68 1.76 16.30
C LYS A 100 14.73 2.57 15.00
N TYR A 101 15.77 3.37 14.81
CA TYR A 101 15.97 4.20 13.62
C TYR A 101 16.00 3.36 12.33
N GLN A 102 16.70 2.23 12.36
CA GLN A 102 16.77 1.30 11.22
C GLN A 102 15.43 0.62 10.91
N LYS A 103 14.60 0.36 11.93
CA LYS A 103 13.29 -0.32 11.77
C LYS A 103 12.17 0.63 11.37
N THR A 104 12.21 1.87 11.83
CA THR A 104 11.16 2.88 11.56
C THR A 104 11.79 4.18 11.06
N PRO A 105 12.32 4.21 9.81
CA PRO A 105 13.03 5.37 9.26
C PRO A 105 12.10 6.52 8.86
N VAL A 106 10.79 6.34 8.90
CA VAL A 106 9.79 7.34 8.50
C VAL A 106 8.85 7.65 9.66
N ILE A 107 8.72 8.93 9.98
CA ILE A 107 7.70 9.46 10.90
C ILE A 107 6.58 10.03 10.04
N THR A 108 5.35 9.53 10.21
CA THR A 108 4.17 10.06 9.51
C THR A 108 3.48 11.11 10.38
N VAL A 109 3.17 12.26 9.78
CA VAL A 109 2.43 13.36 10.42
C VAL A 109 1.23 13.69 9.54
N PHE A 110 0.04 13.78 10.14
CA PHE A 110 -1.17 14.23 9.47
C PHE A 110 -1.21 15.76 9.49
N GLN A 111 -1.19 16.40 8.32
CA GLN A 111 -1.45 17.82 8.17
C GLN A 111 -2.80 17.98 7.46
N PRO A 112 -3.90 18.24 8.19
CA PRO A 112 -5.17 18.53 7.55
C PRO A 112 -5.09 19.91 6.89
N THR A 113 -5.35 19.97 5.58
CA THR A 113 -5.57 21.24 4.88
C THR A 113 -7.02 21.67 5.12
N GLU A 114 -7.24 22.91 5.56
CA GLU A 114 -8.59 23.45 5.73
C GLU A 114 -9.18 23.83 4.37
N LEU A 115 -9.87 22.88 3.73
CA LEU A 115 -10.75 23.14 2.60
C LEU A 115 -12.19 23.26 3.10
N ALA A 116 -12.93 24.24 2.59
CA ALA A 116 -14.38 24.30 2.79
C ALA A 116 -15.01 23.00 2.25
N ILE A 117 -16.03 22.48 2.95
CA ILE A 117 -16.66 21.18 2.63
C ILE A 117 -17.17 21.15 1.18
N ASP A 118 -17.61 22.30 0.67
CA ASP A 118 -18.15 22.48 -0.68
C ASP A 118 -17.09 22.33 -1.80
N LEU A 119 -15.81 22.46 -1.45
CA LEU A 119 -14.67 22.34 -2.38
C LEU A 119 -14.08 20.93 -2.40
N ILE A 120 -14.55 20.03 -1.54
CA ILE A 120 -14.09 18.64 -1.51
C ILE A 120 -14.89 17.86 -2.57
N PRO A 121 -14.25 17.37 -3.65
CA PRO A 121 -14.96 16.63 -4.67
C PRO A 121 -15.49 15.33 -4.05
N PHE A 122 -16.77 15.06 -4.28
CA PHE A 122 -17.33 13.78 -3.86
C PHE A 122 -16.69 12.64 -4.65
N PRO A 123 -16.37 11.53 -3.97
CA PRO A 123 -15.77 10.39 -4.64
C PRO A 123 -16.73 9.82 -5.68
N ALA A 124 -16.18 9.22 -6.73
CA ALA A 124 -16.95 8.40 -7.64
C ALA A 124 -17.56 7.22 -6.87
N VAL A 125 -18.87 7.01 -7.02
CA VAL A 125 -19.60 5.88 -6.43
C VAL A 125 -19.94 4.91 -7.54
N THR A 126 -19.47 3.67 -7.43
CA THR A 126 -19.80 2.59 -8.36
C THR A 126 -20.90 1.73 -7.77
N VAL A 127 -21.99 1.58 -8.52
CA VAL A 127 -23.12 0.71 -8.18
C VAL A 127 -23.11 -0.47 -9.13
N CYS A 128 -23.06 -1.67 -8.56
CA CYS A 128 -23.10 -2.94 -9.28
C CYS A 128 -24.34 -3.72 -8.85
N ASN A 129 -25.00 -4.39 -9.79
CA ASN A 129 -25.95 -5.43 -9.42
C ASN A 129 -25.16 -6.71 -9.12
N THR A 130 -25.47 -7.37 -8.00
CA THR A 130 -24.93 -8.70 -7.67
C THR A 130 -25.44 -9.78 -8.63
N ASN A 131 -26.55 -9.51 -9.33
CA ASN A 131 -27.03 -10.35 -10.40
C ASN A 131 -26.44 -9.91 -11.74
N ASN A 132 -25.51 -10.73 -12.26
CA ASN A 132 -24.81 -10.50 -13.53
C ASN A 132 -25.73 -10.63 -14.75
N VAL A 133 -26.84 -11.37 -14.64
CA VAL A 133 -27.69 -11.75 -15.77
C VAL A 133 -29.16 -11.49 -15.45
N ILE A 134 -29.83 -10.67 -16.26
CA ILE A 134 -31.29 -10.52 -16.15
C ILE A 134 -31.97 -11.83 -16.56
N LYS A 135 -32.79 -12.41 -15.68
CA LYS A 135 -33.52 -13.65 -15.94
C LYS A 135 -34.30 -13.63 -17.26
N SER A 136 -35.08 -12.58 -17.52
CA SER A 136 -35.86 -12.47 -18.76
C SER A 136 -35.00 -12.45 -20.02
N LYS A 137 -33.76 -11.93 -19.94
CA LYS A 137 -32.81 -11.99 -21.05
C LYS A 137 -32.25 -13.40 -21.22
N ALA A 138 -31.91 -14.07 -20.12
CA ALA A 138 -31.46 -15.47 -20.16
C ALA A 138 -32.52 -16.40 -20.78
N ASP A 139 -33.77 -16.25 -20.38
CA ASP A 139 -34.89 -17.01 -20.94
C ASP A 139 -35.03 -16.77 -22.46
N ALA A 140 -34.79 -15.55 -22.94
CA ALA A 140 -34.79 -15.24 -24.37
C ALA A 140 -33.61 -15.89 -25.13
N PHE A 141 -32.44 -16.04 -24.51
CA PHE A 141 -31.34 -16.82 -25.11
C PHE A 141 -31.71 -18.31 -25.23
N VAL A 142 -32.39 -18.86 -24.23
CA VAL A 142 -32.89 -20.25 -24.27
C VAL A 142 -33.92 -20.42 -25.38
N GLU A 143 -34.87 -19.49 -25.51
CA GLU A 143 -35.90 -19.53 -26.57
C GLU A 143 -35.27 -19.46 -27.97
N ARG A 144 -34.23 -18.65 -28.18
CA ARG A 144 -33.53 -18.58 -29.46
C ARG A 144 -32.96 -19.91 -29.92
N VAL A 145 -32.37 -20.68 -28.99
CA VAL A 145 -31.83 -22.01 -29.30
C VAL A 145 -32.95 -23.04 -29.52
N GLN A 146 -34.09 -22.89 -28.85
CA GLN A 146 -35.26 -23.75 -29.11
C GLN A 146 -35.85 -23.54 -30.51
N LEU A 147 -35.88 -22.29 -30.97
CA LEU A 147 -36.44 -21.93 -32.28
C LEU A 147 -35.53 -22.36 -33.43
N ASP A 148 -34.22 -22.22 -33.27
CA ASP A 148 -33.23 -22.64 -34.25
C ASP A 148 -32.05 -23.36 -33.56
N PRO A 149 -32.15 -24.69 -33.36
CA PRO A 149 -31.10 -25.49 -32.73
C PRO A 149 -29.86 -25.63 -33.63
N THR A 150 -29.95 -25.24 -34.91
CA THR A 150 -28.81 -25.29 -35.84
C THR A 150 -27.96 -24.02 -35.79
N ASN A 151 -28.45 -22.97 -35.13
CA ASN A 151 -27.73 -21.72 -34.98
C ASN A 151 -26.57 -21.87 -33.98
N GLN A 152 -25.36 -21.89 -34.53
CA GLN A 152 -24.15 -22.04 -33.75
C GLN A 152 -23.84 -20.82 -32.86
N GLU A 153 -24.22 -19.60 -33.26
CA GLU A 153 -24.03 -18.38 -32.46
C GLU A 153 -24.94 -18.40 -31.22
N ALA A 154 -26.22 -18.73 -31.40
CA ALA A 154 -27.17 -18.83 -30.29
C ALA A 154 -26.76 -19.92 -29.28
N SER A 155 -26.24 -21.04 -29.79
CA SER A 155 -25.72 -22.13 -28.95
C SER A 155 -24.46 -21.73 -28.19
N GLN A 156 -23.57 -20.95 -28.81
CA GLN A 156 -22.38 -20.38 -28.18
C GLN A 156 -22.74 -19.40 -27.06
N ASP A 157 -23.62 -18.46 -27.34
CA ASP A 157 -24.04 -17.45 -26.37
C ASP A 157 -24.72 -18.10 -25.15
N LEU A 158 -25.57 -19.10 -25.37
CA LEU A 158 -26.25 -19.82 -24.29
C LEU A 158 -25.27 -20.64 -23.44
N TYR A 159 -24.29 -21.31 -24.06
CA TYR A 159 -23.23 -22.03 -23.35
C TYR A 159 -22.41 -21.09 -22.44
N LEU A 160 -22.06 -19.92 -22.97
CA LEU A 160 -21.30 -18.91 -22.24
C LEU A 160 -22.11 -18.27 -21.11
N LEU A 161 -23.39 -18.01 -21.35
CA LEU A 161 -24.31 -17.47 -20.36
C LEU A 161 -24.51 -18.42 -19.18
N ASP A 162 -24.60 -19.73 -19.45
CA ASP A 162 -24.76 -20.73 -18.41
C ASP A 162 -23.52 -20.80 -17.49
N HIS A 163 -22.30 -20.71 -18.03
CA HIS A 163 -21.08 -20.64 -17.23
C HIS A 163 -21.09 -19.45 -16.25
N ILE A 164 -21.63 -18.29 -16.67
CA ILE A 164 -21.77 -17.11 -15.80
C ILE A 164 -22.80 -17.40 -14.70
N CYS A 165 -23.97 -17.93 -15.07
CA CYS A 165 -25.05 -18.22 -14.12
C CYS A 165 -24.67 -19.29 -13.08
N GLN A 166 -23.89 -20.30 -13.44
CA GLN A 166 -23.39 -21.35 -12.54
C GLN A 166 -22.54 -20.80 -11.38
N THR A 167 -21.78 -19.74 -11.62
CA THR A 167 -20.96 -19.11 -10.58
C THR A 167 -21.76 -18.31 -9.56
N SER A 168 -23.05 -18.06 -9.82
CA SER A 168 -23.93 -17.29 -8.94
C SER A 168 -24.84 -18.20 -8.11
N THR A 169 -24.81 -18.06 -6.78
CA THR A 169 -25.55 -18.92 -5.84
C THR A 169 -27.08 -18.79 -5.98
N THR A 170 -27.58 -17.63 -6.43
CA THR A 170 -29.01 -17.35 -6.65
C THR A 170 -29.60 -17.97 -7.92
N PHE A 171 -28.76 -18.43 -8.87
CA PHE A 171 -29.19 -18.91 -10.19
C PHE A 171 -28.81 -20.38 -10.45
N SER A 172 -28.04 -20.98 -9.53
CA SER A 172 -27.43 -22.30 -9.64
C SER A 172 -28.44 -23.45 -9.86
N GLU A 173 -29.67 -23.36 -9.34
CA GLU A 173 -30.64 -24.47 -9.45
C GLU A 173 -31.27 -24.64 -10.85
N THR A 174 -31.26 -23.59 -11.69
CA THR A 174 -31.92 -23.64 -13.02
C THR A 174 -30.94 -23.83 -14.18
N PHE A 175 -29.68 -23.39 -14.02
CA PHE A 175 -28.66 -23.30 -15.07
C PHE A 175 -27.34 -23.94 -14.61
N ASN A 176 -27.37 -25.22 -14.24
CA ASN A 176 -26.17 -26.00 -13.95
C ASN A 176 -26.03 -27.12 -14.99
N PHE A 177 -25.28 -26.86 -16.05
CA PHE A 177 -24.87 -27.88 -17.03
C PHE A 177 -23.82 -28.86 -16.47
N SER A 178 -23.04 -28.49 -15.44
CA SER A 178 -21.86 -29.26 -15.04
C SER A 178 -22.16 -30.42 -14.10
N LEU A 179 -23.17 -30.35 -13.23
CA LEU A 179 -23.44 -31.41 -12.26
C LEU A 179 -24.95 -31.58 -12.02
N GLU A 180 -25.49 -32.67 -12.56
CA GLU A 180 -26.71 -33.35 -12.11
C GLU A 180 -28.02 -32.53 -12.07
N TYR A 181 -28.84 -32.70 -13.12
CA TYR A 181 -30.30 -32.46 -13.15
C TYR A 181 -30.79 -31.00 -12.97
N GLY A 182 -30.25 -30.05 -13.74
CA GLY A 182 -30.86 -28.73 -13.97
C GLY A 182 -31.96 -28.71 -15.05
N SER A 183 -32.89 -27.74 -14.95
CA SER A 183 -34.17 -27.61 -15.67
C SER A 183 -34.09 -27.25 -17.17
N ILE A 184 -33.08 -27.73 -17.91
CA ILE A 184 -32.99 -27.52 -19.35
C ILE A 184 -33.60 -28.73 -20.06
N LYS A 185 -34.59 -28.48 -20.92
CA LYS A 185 -35.24 -29.53 -21.72
C LYS A 185 -34.18 -30.36 -22.45
N SER A 186 -34.34 -31.68 -22.47
CA SER A 186 -33.43 -32.62 -23.14
C SER A 186 -33.15 -32.29 -24.61
N GLU A 187 -34.07 -31.56 -25.25
CA GLU A 187 -34.00 -31.05 -26.62
C GLU A 187 -32.81 -30.11 -26.87
N ILE A 188 -32.41 -29.33 -25.87
CA ILE A 188 -31.34 -28.30 -25.99
C ILE A 188 -30.02 -28.82 -25.40
N ARG A 189 -30.09 -29.82 -24.51
CA ARG A 189 -28.94 -30.37 -23.80
C ARG A 189 -27.94 -31.04 -24.74
N GLU A 190 -28.40 -31.91 -25.62
CA GLU A 190 -27.51 -32.70 -26.48
C GLU A 190 -26.72 -31.84 -27.49
N PRO A 191 -27.34 -30.85 -28.19
CA PRO A 191 -26.61 -29.94 -29.07
C PRO A 191 -25.51 -29.12 -28.36
N LEU A 192 -25.75 -28.67 -27.12
CA LEU A 192 -24.78 -27.86 -26.36
C LEU A 192 -23.62 -28.69 -25.82
N LEU A 193 -23.88 -29.94 -25.39
CA LEU A 193 -22.83 -30.87 -24.95
C LEU A 193 -21.94 -31.31 -26.11
N ASP A 194 -22.49 -31.46 -27.32
CA ASP A 194 -21.71 -31.74 -28.52
C ASP A 194 -20.85 -30.53 -28.94
N PHE A 195 -21.42 -29.33 -28.86
CA PHE A 195 -20.68 -28.09 -29.12
C PHE A 195 -19.47 -27.92 -28.17
N GLY A 196 -19.66 -28.12 -26.86
CA GLY A 196 -18.58 -28.02 -25.87
C GLY A 196 -17.42 -29.00 -26.11
N LYS A 197 -17.70 -30.22 -26.62
CA LYS A 197 -16.68 -31.23 -26.95
C LYS A 197 -15.89 -30.90 -28.22
N ASN A 198 -16.52 -30.25 -29.21
CA ASN A 198 -15.89 -29.92 -30.48
C ASN A 198 -15.00 -28.66 -30.43
N GLN A 199 -15.15 -27.83 -29.40
CA GLN A 199 -14.34 -26.61 -29.22
C GLN A 199 -12.92 -26.91 -28.71
N THR A 200 -12.70 -27.99 -27.97
CA THR A 200 -11.37 -28.39 -27.45
C THR A 200 -10.37 -28.83 -28.52
N THR A 201 -10.81 -29.07 -29.76
CA THR A 201 -9.98 -29.71 -30.80
C THR A 201 -9.53 -28.79 -31.93
N ASN A 202 -9.98 -27.54 -32.01
CA ASN A 202 -9.55 -26.60 -33.04
C ASN A 202 -9.17 -25.26 -32.43
N ASN A 203 -7.95 -24.78 -32.70
CA ASN A 203 -7.52 -23.40 -32.43
C ASN A 203 -8.42 -22.44 -33.22
N SER A 204 -9.58 -22.14 -32.66
CA SER A 204 -10.66 -21.41 -33.30
C SER A 204 -10.46 -19.93 -33.03
N SER A 205 -9.66 -19.28 -33.86
CA SER A 205 -9.73 -17.84 -34.03
C SER A 205 -11.10 -17.45 -34.62
N ALA A 206 -11.92 -16.78 -33.81
CA ALA A 206 -12.87 -15.73 -34.20
C ALA A 206 -14.00 -16.06 -35.20
N ALA A 207 -15.03 -16.78 -34.72
CA ALA A 207 -16.37 -16.75 -35.32
C ALA A 207 -17.48 -16.79 -34.25
N GLY A 208 -17.29 -16.02 -33.18
CA GLY A 208 -18.23 -15.89 -32.07
C GLY A 208 -18.24 -14.46 -31.52
N ARG A 209 -19.36 -14.05 -30.92
CA ARG A 209 -19.53 -12.77 -30.23
C ARG A 209 -18.49 -12.64 -29.12
N LYS A 210 -17.97 -11.43 -28.87
CA LYS A 210 -17.09 -11.21 -27.71
C LYS A 210 -17.91 -11.40 -26.43
N ILE A 211 -17.30 -12.06 -25.45
CA ILE A 211 -17.90 -12.24 -24.12
C ILE A 211 -18.33 -10.90 -23.49
N THR A 212 -17.58 -9.82 -23.72
CA THR A 212 -17.89 -8.47 -23.25
C THR A 212 -19.23 -7.98 -23.80
N ASP A 213 -19.47 -8.17 -25.10
CA ASP A 213 -20.69 -7.70 -25.76
C ASP A 213 -21.90 -8.52 -25.26
N LEU A 214 -21.71 -9.82 -25.03
CA LEU A 214 -22.73 -10.67 -24.41
C LEU A 214 -23.03 -10.22 -22.97
N LEU A 215 -22.00 -9.97 -22.17
CA LEU A 215 -22.13 -9.50 -20.78
C LEU A 215 -22.85 -8.15 -20.71
N GLN A 216 -22.56 -7.24 -21.63
CA GLN A 216 -23.23 -5.94 -21.72
C GLN A 216 -24.71 -6.12 -22.07
N ASP A 217 -25.01 -7.01 -23.02
CA ASP A 217 -26.36 -7.33 -23.43
C ASP A 217 -27.19 -7.95 -22.32
N VAL A 218 -26.62 -8.77 -21.43
CA VAL A 218 -27.35 -9.42 -20.34
C VAL A 218 -27.35 -8.64 -19.03
N ALA A 219 -26.53 -7.58 -18.92
CA ALA A 219 -26.45 -6.74 -17.75
C ALA A 219 -27.70 -5.86 -17.53
N GLN A 220 -27.78 -5.31 -16.32
CA GLN A 220 -28.82 -4.39 -15.89
C GLN A 220 -28.51 -2.96 -16.32
N LYS A 221 -29.50 -2.32 -16.95
CA LYS A 221 -29.38 -0.92 -17.40
C LYS A 221 -29.40 0.04 -16.21
N CYS A 222 -28.63 1.13 -16.30
CA CYS A 222 -28.57 2.18 -15.28
C CYS A 222 -29.95 2.66 -14.84
N SER A 223 -30.81 3.01 -15.80
CA SER A 223 -32.15 3.57 -15.54
C SER A 223 -33.12 2.60 -14.87
N ALA A 224 -32.87 1.29 -14.93
CA ALA A 224 -33.67 0.28 -14.24
C ALA A 224 -33.18 0.03 -12.81
N MET A 225 -31.90 0.29 -12.54
CA MET A 225 -31.27 0.07 -11.24
C MET A 225 -31.32 1.33 -10.36
N ILE A 226 -31.09 2.50 -10.95
CA ILE A 226 -31.05 3.79 -10.28
C ILE A 226 -32.23 4.63 -10.77
N LEU A 227 -33.29 4.66 -9.95
CA LEU A 227 -34.58 5.25 -10.33
C LEU A 227 -34.60 6.78 -10.23
N LEU A 228 -33.78 7.36 -9.36
CA LEU A 228 -33.73 8.80 -9.12
C LEU A 228 -32.30 9.24 -8.80
N CYS A 229 -31.82 10.25 -9.53
CA CYS A 229 -30.55 10.91 -9.26
C CYS A 229 -30.80 12.38 -8.96
N MET A 230 -30.26 12.86 -7.85
CA MET A 230 -30.43 14.23 -7.40
C MET A 230 -29.09 14.80 -6.95
N TRP A 231 -28.78 16.01 -7.41
CA TRP A 231 -27.55 16.73 -7.09
C TRP A 231 -27.90 18.19 -6.82
N HIS A 232 -27.45 18.76 -5.70
CA HIS A 232 -27.78 20.13 -5.28
C HIS A 232 -29.30 20.44 -5.31
N ASP A 233 -30.11 19.45 -4.91
CA ASP A 233 -31.58 19.53 -4.89
C ASP A 233 -32.24 19.67 -6.29
N GLU A 234 -31.48 19.43 -7.37
CA GLU A 234 -31.96 19.29 -8.74
C GLU A 234 -31.97 17.83 -9.19
N VAL A 235 -32.98 17.44 -9.96
CA VAL A 235 -33.14 16.07 -10.48
C VAL A 235 -32.45 15.95 -11.83
N TYR A 236 -31.63 14.93 -11.98
CA TYR A 236 -30.85 14.65 -13.18
C TYR A 236 -31.18 13.27 -13.76
N ASN A 237 -30.92 13.10 -15.06
CA ASN A 237 -30.96 11.79 -15.68
C ASN A 237 -29.78 10.94 -15.20
N CYS A 238 -30.07 9.83 -14.52
CA CYS A 238 -29.04 8.93 -14.01
C CYS A 238 -28.11 8.40 -15.10
N SER A 239 -28.60 8.21 -16.33
CA SER A 239 -27.77 7.75 -17.45
C SER A 239 -26.74 8.77 -17.93
N GLU A 240 -26.86 10.05 -17.53
CA GLU A 240 -25.87 11.09 -17.87
C GLU A 240 -24.81 11.27 -16.76
N LEU A 241 -25.16 10.93 -15.52
CA LEU A 241 -24.29 11.05 -14.35
C LEU A 241 -23.44 9.80 -14.09
N PHE A 242 -23.90 8.63 -14.54
CA PHE A 242 -23.22 7.37 -14.38
C PHE A 242 -22.73 6.85 -15.72
N ASP A 243 -21.45 6.48 -15.77
CA ASP A 243 -20.84 5.81 -16.91
C ASP A 243 -20.76 4.30 -16.65
N GLU A 244 -20.87 3.52 -17.72
CA GLU A 244 -20.73 2.07 -17.66
C GLU A 244 -19.26 1.69 -17.44
N VAL A 245 -19.00 0.75 -16.53
CA VAL A 245 -17.66 0.27 -16.18
C VAL A 245 -17.65 -1.25 -16.11
N GLU A 246 -16.64 -1.86 -16.72
CA GLU A 246 -16.38 -3.30 -16.61
C GLU A 246 -15.70 -3.61 -15.27
N THR A 247 -16.22 -4.61 -14.55
CA THR A 247 -15.71 -5.05 -13.25
C THR A 247 -15.73 -6.57 -13.15
N ASP A 248 -15.15 -7.12 -12.09
CA ASP A 248 -15.21 -8.56 -11.79
C ASP A 248 -16.66 -9.05 -11.49
N PHE A 249 -17.59 -8.13 -11.22
CA PHE A 249 -19.03 -8.40 -11.07
C PHE A 249 -19.81 -8.18 -12.39
N GLY A 250 -19.11 -8.05 -13.53
CA GLY A 250 -19.71 -7.67 -14.81
C GLY A 250 -19.84 -6.17 -14.97
N TYR A 251 -20.82 -5.73 -15.76
CA TYR A 251 -21.03 -4.31 -16.05
C TYR A 251 -21.75 -3.59 -14.91
N CYS A 252 -21.09 -2.54 -14.43
CA CYS A 252 -21.55 -1.68 -13.35
C CYS A 252 -21.65 -0.22 -13.82
N TRP A 253 -22.18 0.62 -12.93
CA TRP A 253 -22.43 2.03 -13.20
C TRP A 253 -21.65 2.89 -12.21
N SER A 254 -20.68 3.66 -12.70
CA SER A 254 -19.83 4.53 -11.87
C SER A 254 -20.22 5.99 -12.05
N GLY A 255 -20.50 6.68 -10.94
CA GLY A 255 -20.82 8.10 -10.94
C GLY A 255 -19.58 8.94 -11.24
N LYS A 256 -19.72 9.97 -12.07
CA LYS A 256 -18.62 10.89 -12.37
C LYS A 256 -18.14 11.60 -11.09
N SER A 257 -16.82 11.69 -10.93
CA SER A 257 -16.18 12.38 -9.79
C SER A 257 -16.62 13.84 -9.72
N GLY A 258 -16.97 14.33 -8.53
CA GLY A 258 -17.47 15.70 -8.33
C GLY A 258 -19.00 15.85 -8.27
N ILE A 259 -19.76 14.76 -8.29
CA ILE A 259 -21.22 14.76 -8.07
C ILE A 259 -21.56 14.28 -6.66
N MET A 260 -22.15 15.16 -5.85
CA MET A 260 -22.96 14.87 -4.65
C MET A 260 -24.07 13.88 -4.79
N LEU A 261 -23.84 12.62 -4.47
CA LEU A 261 -24.99 11.78 -4.16
C LEU A 261 -25.43 12.13 -2.73
N LYS A 262 -26.45 12.98 -2.59
CA LYS A 262 -27.20 13.07 -1.34
C LYS A 262 -27.93 11.74 -1.20
N TYR A 263 -27.39 10.85 -0.39
CA TYR A 263 -28.12 9.66 0.06
C TYR A 263 -29.35 10.13 0.85
N LEU A 264 -30.54 9.88 0.32
CA LEU A 264 -31.79 10.00 1.06
C LEU A 264 -31.75 8.99 2.22
N HIS A 265 -31.33 9.43 3.40
CA HIS A 265 -31.77 8.79 4.64
C HIS A 265 -33.27 9.10 4.76
N GLY A 266 -34.11 8.12 4.45
CA GLY A 266 -35.52 8.08 4.84
C GLY A 266 -35.64 7.49 6.23
#